data_AF-A0A7K2X5T9-F1
#
_entry.id   AF-A0A7K2X5T9-F1
#
_cell.length_a   1.000
_cell.length_b   1.000
_cell.length_c   1.000
_cell.angle_alpha   90.00
_cell.angle_beta   90.00
_cell.angle_gamma   90.00
#
_symmetry.space_group_name_H-M   'P 1'
#
loop_
_entity.id
_entity.type
_entity.pdbx_description
1 polymer ?
#
loop_
_entity_poly.entity_id
_entity_poly.type
_entity_poly.pdbx_seq_one_letter_code
_entity_poly.pdbx_strand_id
1 'polypeptide(L)'
;AAVPERQPHEPEVRAFALLGEALDALAGSNAPQRTVRPAAGAAAWSAVHGLSLLLLEGPLRRLPAQRRNAVVESTLAMVVTGTRAP
;
A
#
# COMPACT_ATOMS: atom_id res chain seq x y z
N ALA A 1 25.52 28.48 4.71
CA ALA A 1 24.12 27.99 4.81
C ALA A 1 24.18 26.50 5.09
N ALA A 2 23.58 26.04 6.18
CA ALA A 2 23.49 24.60 6.46
C ALA A 2 22.65 23.95 5.36
N VAL A 3 23.19 22.94 4.70
CA VAL A 3 22.42 22.08 3.80
C VAL A 3 21.35 21.43 4.67
N PRO A 4 20.05 21.51 4.33
CA PRO A 4 19.04 20.79 5.10
C PRO A 4 19.37 19.30 5.02
N GLU A 5 19.74 18.72 6.16
CA GLU A 5 19.91 17.29 6.36
C GLU A 5 18.66 16.59 5.78
N ARG A 6 18.84 15.78 4.73
CA ARG A 6 17.75 14.92 4.26
C ARG A 6 17.43 14.00 5.42
N GLN A 7 16.30 14.23 6.10
CA GLN A 7 15.84 13.31 7.11
C GLN A 7 15.75 11.92 6.45
N PRO A 8 16.43 10.89 7.01
CA PRO A 8 16.25 9.54 6.53
C PRO A 8 14.82 9.14 6.88
N HIS A 9 13.89 9.40 5.96
CA HIS A 9 12.57 8.80 6.06
C HIS A 9 12.79 7.30 5.95
N GLU A 10 12.54 6.57 7.03
CA GLU A 10 12.59 5.11 7.03
C GLU A 10 11.83 4.60 5.79
N PRO A 11 12.41 3.67 5.01
CA PRO A 11 11.85 3.27 3.73
C PRO A 11 10.39 2.80 3.84
N GLU A 12 10.00 2.28 5.00
CA GLU A 12 8.63 1.88 5.34
C GLU A 12 7.68 3.07 5.45
N VAL A 13 8.09 4.16 6.12
CA VAL A 13 7.32 5.41 6.21
C VAL A 13 7.09 5.99 4.82
N ARG A 14 8.11 5.94 3.96
CA ARG A 14 7.99 6.38 2.56
C ARG A 14 7.05 5.50 1.75
N ALA A 15 7.14 4.17 1.89
CA ALA A 15 6.25 3.25 1.19
C ALA A 15 4.79 3.40 1.64
N PHE A 16 4.55 3.64 2.93
CA PHE A 16 3.23 3.94 3.46
C PHE A 16 2.65 5.24 2.87
N ALA A 17 3.45 6.30 2.80
CA ALA A 17 3.04 7.57 2.20
C ALA A 17 2.68 7.42 0.70
N LEU A 18 3.53 6.73 -0.08
CA LEU A 18 3.29 6.47 -1.50
C LEU A 18 2.02 5.65 -1.73
N LEU A 19 1.72 4.68 -0.86
CA LEU A 19 0.46 3.96 -0.92
C LEU A 19 -0.73 4.89 -0.68
N GLY A 20 -0.65 5.77 0.32
CA GLY A 20 -1.69 6.77 0.59
C GLY A 20 -1.97 7.65 -0.63
N GLU A 21 -0.92 8.19 -1.24
CA GLU A 21 -1.02 9.02 -2.47
C GLU A 21 -1.67 8.25 -3.64
N ALA A 22 -1.30 6.98 -3.83
CA ALA A 22 -1.88 6.15 -4.89
C ALA A 22 -3.38 5.88 -4.66
N LEU A 23 -3.78 5.66 -3.40
CA LEU A 23 -5.19 5.46 -3.05
C LEU A 23 -6.01 6.75 -3.24
N ASP A 24 -5.46 7.91 -2.87
CA ASP A 24 -6.09 9.21 -3.09
C ASP A 24 -6.30 9.50 -4.58
N ALA A 25 -5.32 9.16 -5.42
CA ALA A 25 -5.42 9.27 -6.87
C ALA A 25 -6.51 8.35 -7.44
N LEU A 26 -6.60 7.11 -6.94
CA LEU A 26 -7.62 6.13 -7.36
C LEU A 26 -9.05 6.54 -6.96
N ALA A 27 -9.21 7.29 -5.87
CA ALA A 27 -10.50 7.80 -5.40
C ALA A 27 -10.98 9.05 -6.17
N GLY A 28 -10.19 9.57 -7.12
CA GLY A 28 -10.55 10.76 -7.91
C GLY A 28 -10.42 12.08 -7.13
N SER A 29 -9.85 12.05 -5.93
CA SER A 29 -9.58 13.23 -5.11
C SER A 29 -8.35 13.97 -5.65
N ASN A 30 -8.56 14.92 -6.58
CA ASN A 30 -7.58 15.99 -6.87
C ASN A 30 -7.50 17.03 -5.73
N ALA A 31 -7.96 16.69 -4.53
CA ALA A 31 -8.01 17.61 -3.41
C ALA A 31 -6.71 17.49 -2.59
N PRO A 32 -6.03 18.61 -2.29
CA PRO A 32 -4.89 18.59 -1.39
C PRO A 32 -5.36 18.06 -0.03
N GLN A 33 -4.88 16.87 0.34
CA GLN A 33 -5.15 16.23 1.64
C GLN A 33 -6.64 16.12 2.01
N ARG A 34 -7.44 15.47 1.17
CA ARG A 34 -8.67 14.86 1.70
C ARG A 34 -8.28 13.53 2.32
N THR A 35 -7.74 13.61 3.53
CA THR A 35 -7.77 12.56 4.55
C THR A 35 -8.23 11.22 3.99
N VAL A 36 -7.31 10.43 3.43
CA VAL A 36 -7.47 8.97 3.40
C VAL A 36 -8.06 8.66 4.76
N ARG A 37 -9.29 8.13 4.80
CA ARG A 37 -9.96 7.81 6.07
C ARG A 37 -8.89 7.02 6.84
N PRO A 38 -8.36 7.49 7.99
CA PRO A 38 -7.11 6.93 8.52
C PRO A 38 -7.15 5.40 8.65
N ALA A 39 -8.33 4.85 8.92
CA ALA A 39 -8.64 3.42 8.91
C ALA A 39 -8.49 2.73 7.55
N ALA A 40 -8.92 3.34 6.44
CA ALA A 40 -8.81 2.77 5.08
C ALA A 40 -7.35 2.68 4.61
N GLY A 41 -6.53 3.70 4.89
CA GLY A 41 -5.10 3.67 4.59
C GLY A 41 -4.36 2.61 5.40
N ALA A 42 -4.66 2.53 6.70
CA ALA A 42 -4.12 1.49 7.57
C ALA A 42 -4.53 0.07 7.13
N ALA A 43 -5.77 -0.11 6.68
CA ALA A 43 -6.25 -1.40 6.16
C ALA A 43 -5.55 -1.80 4.86
N ALA A 44 -5.43 -0.87 3.91
CA ALA A 44 -4.70 -1.10 2.66
C ALA A 44 -3.24 -1.45 2.91
N TRP A 45 -2.57 -0.71 3.79
CA TRP A 45 -1.19 -0.99 4.19
C TRP A 45 -1.04 -2.36 4.85
N SER A 46 -1.92 -2.68 5.80
CA SER A 46 -1.91 -3.98 6.49
C SER A 46 -2.03 -5.14 5.49
N ALA A 47 -2.89 -4.99 4.47
CA ALA A 47 -3.07 -6.00 3.44
C ALA A 47 -1.81 -6.19 2.58
N VAL A 48 -1.20 -5.12 2.05
CA VAL A 48 -0.02 -5.23 1.17
C VAL A 48 1.25 -5.61 1.93
N HIS A 49 1.40 -5.14 3.16
CA HIS A 49 2.53 -5.49 4.01
C HIS A 49 2.44 -6.95 4.45
N GLY A 50 1.27 -7.39 4.94
CA GLY A 50 1.03 -8.79 5.28
C GLY A 50 1.23 -9.72 4.07
N LEU A 51 0.74 -9.34 2.89
CA LEU A 51 0.99 -10.09 1.66
C LEU A 51 2.48 -10.18 1.32
N SER A 52 3.22 -9.08 1.48
CA SER A 52 4.67 -9.05 1.23
C SER A 52 5.41 -10.01 2.16
N LEU A 53 5.09 -10.02 3.45
CA LEU A 53 5.65 -10.98 4.40
C LEU A 53 5.30 -12.43 4.01
N LEU A 54 4.06 -12.69 3.61
CA LEU A 54 3.62 -14.03 3.17
C LEU A 54 4.36 -14.52 1.91
N LEU A 55 4.70 -13.61 0.99
CA LEU A 55 5.40 -13.89 -0.27
C LEU A 55 6.92 -14.02 -0.11
N LEU A 56 7.53 -13.20 0.74
CA LEU A 56 8.98 -13.16 0.94
C LEU A 56 9.43 -14.23 1.93
N GLU A 57 8.78 -14.27 3.09
CA GLU A 57 9.22 -15.10 4.23
C GLU A 57 8.24 -16.22 4.54
N GLY A 58 6.96 -16.01 4.22
CA GLY A 58 5.87 -16.89 4.58
C GLY A 58 5.59 -18.04 3.59
N PRO A 59 4.43 -18.71 3.78
CA PRO A 59 4.10 -19.93 3.05
C PRO A 59 3.86 -19.72 1.56
N LEU A 60 3.49 -18.50 1.12
CA LEU A 60 3.18 -18.23 -0.29
C LEU A 60 4.43 -18.23 -1.17
N ARG A 61 5.64 -18.12 -0.60
CA ARG A 61 6.90 -18.20 -1.36
C ARG A 61 7.07 -19.52 -2.12
N ARG A 62 6.42 -20.60 -1.66
CA ARG A 62 6.48 -21.94 -2.26
C ARG A 62 5.54 -22.12 -3.44
N LEU A 63 4.68 -21.15 -3.71
CA LEU A 63 3.73 -21.23 -4.82
C LEU A 63 4.44 -20.95 -6.16
N PRO A 64 3.98 -21.59 -7.25
CA PRO A 64 4.38 -21.20 -8.61
C PRO A 64 4.15 -19.70 -8.84
N ALA A 65 5.01 -19.08 -9.66
CA ALA A 65 4.97 -17.64 -9.91
C ALA A 65 3.57 -17.15 -10.35
N GLN A 66 2.90 -17.92 -11.21
CA GLN A 66 1.56 -17.62 -11.69
C GLN A 66 0.53 -17.56 -10.55
N ARG A 67 0.64 -18.46 -9.57
CA ARG A 67 -0.25 -18.45 -8.40
C ARG A 67 0.08 -17.32 -7.44
N ARG A 68 1.36 -16.97 -7.27
CA ARG A 68 1.75 -15.78 -6.50
C ARG A 68 1.16 -14.51 -7.11
N ASN A 69 1.28 -14.35 -8.43
CA ASN A 69 0.69 -13.22 -9.15
C ASN A 69 -0.83 -13.16 -8.97
N ALA A 70 -1.53 -14.30 -9.09
CA ALA A 70 -2.98 -14.33 -8.88
C ALA A 70 -3.40 -13.88 -7.45
N VAL A 71 -2.61 -14.23 -6.42
CA VAL A 71 -2.86 -13.75 -5.06
C VAL A 71 -2.62 -12.24 -4.96
N VAL A 72 -1.52 -11.74 -5.56
CA VAL A 72 -1.23 -10.30 -5.61
C VAL A 72 -2.38 -9.53 -6.23
N GLU A 73 -2.82 -9.93 -7.43
CA GLU A 73 -3.92 -9.28 -8.14
C GLU A 73 -5.22 -9.28 -7.32
N SER A 74 -5.55 -10.42 -6.71
CA SER A 74 -6.75 -10.55 -5.87
C SER A 74 -6.70 -9.64 -4.63
N THR A 75 -5.56 -9.59 -3.94
CA THR A 75 -5.39 -8.71 -2.77
C THR A 75 -5.48 -7.24 -3.17
N LEU A 76 -4.83 -6.83 -4.26
CA LEU A 76 -4.91 -5.45 -4.74
C LEU A 76 -6.33 -5.08 -5.18
N ALA A 77 -7.03 -5.98 -5.88
CA ALA A 77 -8.43 -5.77 -6.25
C ALA A 77 -9.34 -5.59 -5.02
N MET A 78 -9.12 -6.34 -3.93
CA MET A 78 -9.85 -6.16 -2.68
C MET A 78 -9.56 -4.80 -2.03
N VAL A 79 -8.29 -4.38 -1.98
CA VAL A 79 -7.90 -3.06 -1.45
C VAL A 79 -8.61 -1.96 -2.24
N VAL A 80 -8.51 -2.00 -3.57
CA VAL A 80 -9.13 -1.02 -4.46
C VAL A 80 -10.65 -1.02 -4.36
N THR A 81 -11.28 -2.18 -4.21
CA THR A 81 -12.74 -2.27 -4.01
C THR A 81 -13.14 -1.66 -2.68
N GLY A 82 -12.39 -1.95 -1.61
CA GLY A 82 -12.64 -1.40 -0.27
C GLY A 82 -12.43 0.10 -0.17
N THR A 83 -11.53 0.68 -0.96
CA THR A 83 -11.32 2.14 -1.01
C THR A 83 -12.36 2.89 -1.84
N ARG A 84 -13.11 2.17 -2.69
CA ARG A 84 -14.19 2.70 -3.53
C ARG A 84 -15.59 2.58 -2.92
N ALA A 85 -15.72 2.23 -1.63
CA ALA A 85 -17.02 2.02 -0.97
C ALA A 85 -18.04 3.15 -1.32
N PRO A 86 -19.34 2.80 -1.52
CA PRO A 86 -20.31 3.56 -2.33
C PRO A 86 -20.51 5.02 -1.94
#